data_AF-A0AAD2DC11-F1
#
_entry.id   AF-A0AAD2DC11-F1
#
_cell.length_a   1.000
_cell.length_b   1.000
_cell.length_c   1.000
_cell.angle_alpha   90.00
_cell.angle_beta   90.00
_cell.angle_gamma   90.00
#
_symmetry.space_group_name_H-M   'P 1'
#
loop_
_entity.id
_entity.type
_entity.pdbx_description
1 polymer ?
#
loop_
_entity_poly.entity_id
_entity_poly.type
_entity_poly.pdbx_seq_one_letter_code
_entity_poly.pdbx_strand_id
1 'polypeptide(L)'
;MENLLKFIPENLIILIVATYVLGIFLKKIESIKDKYITMILMVFCIVFSILLNSINSGLNVNNLANAILQGILCWGVAVGVNQTKKQLVKDE
;
A
#
# COMPACT_ATOMS: atom_id res chain seq x y z
N MET A 1 13.09 13.86 9.66
CA MET A 1 12.35 12.62 9.31
C MET A 1 13.21 11.87 8.33
N GLU A 2 13.71 10.69 8.70
CA GLU A 2 14.25 9.78 7.70
C GLU A 2 13.17 9.54 6.65
N ASN A 3 13.51 9.75 5.39
CA ASN A 3 12.56 9.61 4.29
C ASN A 3 12.09 8.15 4.27
N LEU A 4 10.81 7.87 4.62
CA LEU A 4 10.25 6.51 4.59
C LEU A 4 10.43 5.84 3.22
N LEU A 5 10.54 6.66 2.17
CA LEU A 5 10.89 6.25 0.82
C LEU A 5 12.24 5.52 0.73
N LYS A 6 13.18 5.71 1.66
CA LYS A 6 14.46 4.97 1.70
C LYS A 6 14.29 3.48 1.96
N PHE A 7 13.19 3.08 2.60
CA PHE A 7 12.87 1.68 2.88
C PHE A 7 12.00 1.04 1.78
N ILE A 8 11.61 1.84 0.79
CA ILE A 8 10.80 1.40 -0.35
C ILE A 8 11.72 1.40 -1.59
N PRO A 9 12.04 0.23 -2.16
CA PRO A 9 12.83 0.19 -3.39
C PRO A 9 12.12 0.92 -4.54
N GLU A 10 12.91 1.53 -5.43
CA GLU A 10 12.40 2.44 -6.47
C GLU A 10 11.35 1.79 -7.39
N ASN A 11 11.49 0.48 -7.65
CA ASN A 11 10.54 -0.30 -8.44
C ASN A 11 9.14 -0.38 -7.81
N LEU A 12 8.98 -0.14 -6.50
CA LEU A 12 7.70 -0.12 -5.81
C LEU A 12 7.07 1.28 -5.74
N ILE A 13 7.77 2.34 -6.17
CA ILE A 13 7.19 3.68 -6.25
C ILE A 13 5.99 3.70 -7.21
N ILE A 14 6.06 2.94 -8.31
CA ILE A 14 4.94 2.79 -9.26
C ILE A 14 3.71 2.17 -8.58
N LEU A 15 3.91 1.26 -7.62
CA LEU A 15 2.84 0.62 -6.87
C LEU A 15 2.10 1.65 -6.00
N ILE A 16 2.83 2.57 -5.36
CA ILE A 16 2.24 3.66 -4.56
C ILE A 16 1.30 4.52 -5.42
N VAL A 17 1.78 4.96 -6.59
CA VAL A 17 0.99 5.80 -7.50
C VAL A 17 -0.23 5.04 -8.01
N ALA A 18 -0.07 3.78 -8.42
CA ALA A 18 -1.17 2.94 -8.88
C ALA A 18 -2.23 2.73 -7.78
N THR A 19 -1.80 2.45 -6.54
CA THR A 19 -2.69 2.29 -5.39
C THR A 19 -3.46 3.57 -5.08
N TYR A 20 -2.85 4.74 -5.21
CA TYR A 20 -3.53 6.02 -5.01
C TYR A 20 -4.66 6.22 -6.04
N VAL A 21 -4.38 5.98 -7.33
CA VAL A 21 -5.38 6.09 -8.41
C VAL A 21 -6.52 5.08 -8.20
N LEU A 22 -6.19 3.83 -7.85
CA LEU A 22 -7.18 2.81 -7.52
C LEU A 22 -8.03 3.21 -6.30
N GLY A 23 -7.43 3.84 -5.28
CA GLY A 23 -8.17 4.31 -4.12
C GLY A 23 -9.18 5.41 -4.45
N ILE A 24 -8.83 6.34 -5.35
CA ILE A 24 -9.77 7.35 -5.87
C ILE A 24 -10.89 6.67 -6.65
N PHE A 25 -10.56 5.69 -7.49
CA PHE A 25 -11.55 4.95 -8.28
C PHE A 25 -12.54 4.19 -7.37
N LEU A 26 -12.03 3.43 -6.40
CA LEU A 26 -12.87 2.67 -5.46
C LEU A 26 -13.77 3.59 -4.61
N LYS A 27 -13.30 4.80 -4.26
CA LYS A 27 -14.11 5.80 -3.57
C LYS A 27 -15.28 6.33 -4.37
N LYS A 28 -15.24 6.27 -5.70
CA LYS A 28 -16.37 6.66 -6.57
C LYS A 28 -17.46 5.60 -6.62
N ILE A 29 -17.20 4.39 -6.13
CA ILE A 29 -18.17 3.30 -6.11
C ILE A 29 -18.98 3.40 -4.82
N GLU A 30 -20.20 3.94 -4.89
CA GLU A 30 -21.07 4.16 -3.72
C GLU A 30 -21.40 2.88 -2.93
N SER A 31 -21.34 1.71 -3.58
CA SER A 31 -21.61 0.42 -2.94
C SER A 31 -20.50 -0.03 -1.98
N ILE A 32 -19.27 0.51 -2.09
CA ILE A 32 -18.12 0.04 -1.31
C ILE A 32 -17.91 0.97 -0.11
N LYS A 33 -18.13 0.45 1.11
CA LYS A 33 -17.83 1.22 2.32
C LYS A 33 -16.33 1.49 2.44
N ASP A 34 -16.02 2.67 2.92
CA ASP A 34 -14.68 3.21 3.16
C ASP A 34 -13.71 2.28 3.93
N LYS A 35 -14.22 1.46 4.86
CA LYS A 35 -13.43 0.45 5.59
C LYS A 35 -12.92 -0.66 4.65
N TYR A 36 -13.74 -1.08 3.70
CA TYR A 36 -13.38 -2.10 2.72
C TYR A 36 -12.38 -1.57 1.70
N ILE A 37 -12.53 -0.33 1.24
CA ILE A 37 -11.55 0.31 0.34
C ILE A 37 -10.14 0.22 0.94
N THR A 38 -10.01 0.55 2.23
CA THR A 38 -8.72 0.50 2.90
C THR A 38 -8.15 -0.93 2.91
N MET A 39 -8.95 -1.91 3.30
CA MET A 39 -8.50 -3.30 3.42
C MET A 39 -8.15 -3.91 2.06
N ILE A 40 -8.94 -3.59 1.02
CA ILE A 40 -8.67 -3.99 -0.38
C ILE A 40 -7.32 -3.43 -0.84
N LEU A 41 -7.06 -2.14 -0.61
CA LEU A 41 -5.80 -1.51 -1.03
C LEU A 41 -4.60 -2.07 -0.25
N MET A 42 -4.76 -2.45 1.01
CA MET A 42 -3.69 -3.09 1.80
C MET A 42 -3.30 -4.44 1.20
N VAL A 43 -4.29 -5.30 0.96
CA VAL A 43 -4.07 -6.62 0.34
C VAL A 43 -3.46 -6.44 -1.05
N PHE A 44 -3.96 -5.49 -1.83
CA PHE A 44 -3.42 -5.17 -3.15
C PHE A 44 -1.93 -4.80 -3.10
N CYS A 45 -1.51 -3.90 -2.21
CA CYS A 45 -0.10 -3.53 -2.10
C CYS A 45 0.79 -4.70 -1.66
N ILE A 46 0.35 -5.55 -0.73
CA ILE A 46 1.13 -6.70 -0.28
C ILE A 46 1.33 -7.69 -1.44
N VAL A 47 0.25 -8.06 -2.13
CA VAL A 47 0.29 -9.01 -3.25
C VAL A 47 1.17 -8.49 -4.38
N PHE A 48 1.00 -7.24 -4.80
CA PHE A 48 1.80 -6.67 -5.89
C PHE A 48 3.25 -6.40 -5.48
N SER A 49 3.51 -6.07 -4.22
CA SER A 49 4.89 -5.94 -3.73
C SER A 49 5.63 -7.28 -3.80
N ILE A 50 4.98 -8.38 -3.40
CA ILE A 50 5.55 -9.73 -3.52
C ILE A 50 5.75 -10.08 -5.00
N LEU A 51 4.76 -9.82 -5.85
CA LEU A 51 4.82 -10.13 -7.28
C LEU A 51 5.97 -9.36 -7.97
N LEU A 52 6.07 -8.04 -7.74
CA LEU A 52 7.11 -7.20 -8.32
C LEU A 52 8.50 -7.60 -7.82
N ASN A 53 8.66 -7.88 -6.52
CA ASN A 53 9.93 -8.37 -5.99
C ASN A 53 10.32 -9.74 -6.58
N SER A 54 9.34 -10.63 -6.76
CA SER A 54 9.57 -11.96 -7.34
C SER A 54 10.00 -11.89 -8.80
N ILE A 55 9.42 -10.98 -9.58
CA ILE A 55 9.78 -10.77 -11.00
C ILE A 55 11.19 -10.17 -11.13
N ASN A 56 11.56 -9.22 -10.26
CA ASN A 56 12.84 -8.52 -10.38
C ASN A 56 14.03 -9.32 -9.83
N SER A 57 13.84 -10.03 -8.72
CA SER A 57 14.96 -10.61 -7.94
C SER A 57 14.85 -12.13 -7.72
N GLY A 58 13.80 -12.77 -8.24
CA GLY A 58 13.51 -14.18 -8.01
C GLY A 58 12.87 -14.46 -6.63
N LEU A 59 12.16 -15.59 -6.52
CA LEU A 59 11.46 -16.00 -5.30
C LEU A 59 12.46 -16.58 -4.28
N ASN A 60 12.90 -15.75 -3.35
CA ASN A 60 13.69 -16.16 -2.19
C ASN A 60 12.88 -15.95 -0.91
N VAL A 61 12.84 -16.95 -0.03
CA VAL A 61 12.06 -16.91 1.22
C VAL A 61 12.49 -15.75 2.13
N ASN A 62 13.79 -15.42 2.12
CA ASN A 62 14.35 -14.28 2.84
C ASN A 62 13.86 -12.92 2.31
N ASN A 63 13.50 -12.85 1.01
CA ASN A 63 13.00 -11.64 0.38
C ASN A 63 11.48 -11.48 0.56
N LEU A 64 10.77 -12.55 0.93
CA LEU A 64 9.32 -12.53 1.11
C LEU A 64 8.91 -11.64 2.29
N ALA A 65 9.62 -11.74 3.43
CA ALA A 65 9.36 -10.89 4.59
C ALA A 65 9.55 -9.40 4.25
N ASN A 66 10.64 -9.07 3.55
CA ASN A 66 10.90 -7.70 3.09
C ASN A 66 9.82 -7.23 2.09
N ALA A 67 9.39 -8.07 1.17
CA ALA A 67 8.34 -7.73 0.20
C ALA A 67 6.99 -7.45 0.88
N ILE A 68 6.63 -8.23 1.90
CA ILE A 68 5.41 -7.99 2.70
C ILE A 68 5.50 -6.63 3.41
N LEU A 69 6.61 -6.37 4.11
CA LEU A 69 6.84 -5.11 4.83
C LEU A 69 6.82 -3.92 3.86
N GLN A 70 7.48 -4.04 2.71
CA GLN A 70 7.46 -3.02 1.66
C GLN A 70 6.05 -2.78 1.10
N GLY A 71 5.23 -3.83 0.98
CA GLY A 71 3.82 -3.69 0.59
C GLY A 71 3.01 -2.89 1.61
N ILE A 72 3.23 -3.14 2.90
CA ILE A 72 2.60 -2.38 4.00
C ILE A 72 3.08 -0.92 3.97
N LEU A 73 4.37 -0.67 3.74
CA LEU A 73 4.90 0.68 3.60
C LEU A 73 4.30 1.40 2.39
N CYS A 74 4.19 0.75 1.24
CA CYS A 74 3.58 1.32 0.05
C CYS A 74 2.12 1.71 0.29
N TRP A 75 1.35 0.84 0.96
CA TRP A 75 -0.01 1.14 1.41
C TRP A 75 -0.02 2.34 2.36
N GLY A 76 0.87 2.36 3.36
CA GLY A 76 1.00 3.46 4.31
C GLY A 76 1.31 4.79 3.64
N VAL A 77 2.13 4.82 2.59
CA VAL A 77 2.42 6.03 1.83
C VAL A 77 1.24 6.43 0.93
N ALA A 78 0.63 5.48 0.22
CA ALA A 78 -0.44 5.75 -0.74
C ALA A 78 -1.75 6.18 -0.09
N VAL A 79 -2.12 5.56 1.04
CA VAL A 79 -3.42 5.78 1.69
C VAL A 79 -3.33 6.19 3.16
N GLY A 80 -2.13 6.24 3.74
CA GLY A 80 -1.93 6.64 5.13
C GLY A 80 -2.54 7.99 5.44
N VAL A 81 -2.46 8.97 4.53
CA VAL A 81 -3.13 10.27 4.70
C VAL A 81 -4.64 10.12 4.92
N ASN A 82 -5.29 9.17 4.24
CA ASN A 82 -6.73 8.91 4.37
C ASN A 82 -7.07 8.13 5.65
N GLN A 83 -6.19 7.23 6.10
CA GLN A 83 -6.33 6.46 7.35
C GLN A 83 -6.04 7.32 8.58
N THR A 84 -4.95 8.08 8.57
CA THR A 84 -4.57 9.03 9.63
C THR A 84 -5.64 10.09 9.81
N LYS A 85 -6.20 10.67 8.73
CA LYS A 85 -7.35 11.58 8.86
C LYS A 85 -8.55 10.93 9.53
N LYS A 86 -8.86 9.66 9.24
CA LYS A 86 -9.98 8.95 9.88
C LYS A 86 -9.73 8.57 11.33
N GLN A 87 -8.49 8.31 11.71
CA GLN A 87 -8.12 8.06 13.10
C GLN A 87 -8.15 9.35 13.93
N LEU A 88 -7.72 10.48 13.36
CA LEU A 88 -7.74 11.78 14.03
C LEU A 88 -9.14 12.40 14.15
N VAL A 89 -10.08 12.00 13.31
CA VAL A 89 -11.48 12.48 13.32
C VAL A 89 -12.41 11.54 14.10
N LYS A 90 -11.91 10.39 14.56
CA LYS A 90 -12.60 9.64 15.60
C LYS A 90 -12.39 10.37 16.93
N ASP A 91 -13.33 11.25 17.27
CA ASP A 91 -13.63 11.50 18.67
C ASP A 91 -14.02 10.15 19.29
N GLU A 92 -13.44 9.84 20.44
CA GLU A 92 -13.72 8.62 21.20
C GLU A 92 -15.22 8.36 21.40
#